data_AF-A0A9N7MNQ3-F1
#
_entry.id   AF-A0A9N7MNQ3-F1
#
_cell.length_a   1.000
_cell.length_b   1.000
_cell.length_c   1.000
_cell.angle_alpha   90.00
_cell.angle_beta   90.00
_cell.angle_gamma   90.00
#
_symmetry.space_group_name_H-M   'P 1'
#
loop_
_entity.id
_entity.type
_entity.pdbx_description
1 polymer ?
#
loop_
_entity_poly.entity_id
_entity_poly.type
_entity_poly.pdbx_seq_one_letter_code
_entity_poly.pdbx_strand_id
1 'polypeptide(L)'
;MPQPGLKPCRKIFFGNDSIRPCEQIRWMTSSKRVQDRSKNKRVHDLEIVTEKHKMVMKILHLFEILKSEPENIIPLRNLDQHRRQINLPKPHKISDFLRKSPKLFELYKDTRGVVWCGMTEKAEDLVKEEEELIEKNGEKAAEYVTRMLMMSADKRLALDKIAHFRRDFGLPIDFRKYWVHNYPENFRVVQPFKPHDDSEYLELVTWRPDWAVTELERTVLPIKEGLSFDEHEPGWLSLAFPLKFPSSYKKMYRYSGKIEHFQKRQYLSPYADASGLQAGSLEFDKRAVAVMHELLSFTLEKRLVTDYLTHFRREFTMPQKLMRLLLKHLGIFYVSERGKRFSVFLNEAYDGSELIKKDPLVVWREKVLRFVGHRGKNKKKIGSFEDFADEENNEALLGSDCEEEDQLQIEPLENDRLSCLEDDDSEMEIEEVCRAYND
;
A
#
# COMPACT_ATOMS: atom_id res chain seq x y z
N MET A 1 -55.12 -72.00 27.84
CA MET A 1 -55.49 -72.23 26.43
C MET A 1 -56.83 -71.55 26.17
N PRO A 2 -57.16 -71.04 24.97
CA PRO A 2 -56.36 -70.31 23.97
C PRO A 2 -57.03 -68.95 23.59
N GLN A 3 -56.39 -68.23 22.66
CA GLN A 3 -56.74 -66.95 22.00
C GLN A 3 -57.99 -67.07 21.08
N PRO A 4 -58.29 -66.17 20.09
CA PRO A 4 -57.86 -64.79 19.74
C PRO A 4 -59.12 -63.90 19.50
N GLY A 5 -59.16 -62.64 19.05
CA GLY A 5 -58.24 -61.66 18.47
C GLY A 5 -59.10 -60.75 17.58
N LEU A 6 -58.91 -59.43 17.63
CA LEU A 6 -59.35 -58.45 16.61
C LEU A 6 -58.72 -57.09 16.92
N LYS A 7 -57.89 -56.59 16.00
CA LYS A 7 -57.54 -55.17 15.80
C LYS A 7 -58.37 -54.67 14.59
N PRO A 8 -58.44 -53.36 14.24
CA PRO A 8 -57.80 -52.17 14.85
C PRO A 8 -58.76 -50.98 15.04
N CYS A 9 -58.35 -49.95 15.81
CA CYS A 9 -58.73 -48.57 15.46
C CYS A 9 -57.68 -47.58 15.96
N ARG A 10 -57.25 -46.70 15.04
CA ARG A 10 -56.19 -45.70 15.20
C ARG A 10 -56.58 -44.66 16.24
N LYS A 11 -55.70 -44.38 17.21
CA LYS A 11 -55.47 -43.04 17.74
C LYS A 11 -53.97 -42.84 17.98
N ILE A 12 -53.44 -41.83 17.31
CA ILE A 12 -52.14 -41.22 17.53
C ILE A 12 -52.20 -40.53 18.90
N PHE A 13 -51.14 -40.61 19.71
CA PHE A 13 -50.47 -39.47 20.37
C PHE A 13 -49.26 -40.00 21.17
N PHE A 14 -48.07 -39.64 20.66
CA PHE A 14 -46.78 -39.38 21.31
C PHE A 14 -46.27 -40.34 22.40
N GLY A 15 -45.39 -41.25 21.98
CA GLY A 15 -44.38 -41.88 22.85
C GLY A 15 -43.10 -41.05 22.84
N ASN A 16 -42.59 -40.77 24.04
CA ASN A 16 -41.21 -40.33 24.28
C ASN A 16 -40.23 -41.33 23.67
N ASP A 17 -39.25 -40.83 22.92
CA ASP A 17 -37.98 -41.53 22.78
C ASP A 17 -36.85 -40.55 22.48
N SER A 18 -35.91 -40.50 23.43
CA SER A 18 -34.47 -40.54 23.16
C SER A 18 -33.90 -39.43 22.27
N ILE A 19 -33.44 -38.36 22.93
CA ILE A 19 -32.54 -37.35 22.37
C ILE A 19 -31.30 -38.05 21.81
N ARG A 20 -31.25 -38.22 20.49
CA ARG A 20 -30.00 -38.44 19.74
C ARG A 20 -29.43 -37.06 19.40
N PRO A 21 -28.13 -36.79 19.63
CA PRO A 21 -27.52 -35.56 19.16
C PRO A 21 -27.58 -35.58 17.63
N CYS A 22 -28.31 -34.62 17.06
CA CYS A 22 -28.27 -34.36 15.63
C CYS A 22 -26.85 -33.88 15.33
N GLU A 23 -26.08 -34.68 14.60
CA GLU A 23 -24.79 -34.29 14.04
C GLU A 23 -24.99 -32.98 13.27
N GLN A 24 -24.57 -31.87 13.88
CA GLN A 24 -24.38 -30.62 13.17
C GLN A 24 -23.27 -30.90 12.17
N ILE A 25 -23.66 -31.17 10.92
CA ILE A 25 -22.78 -31.10 9.77
C ILE A 25 -22.30 -29.65 9.73
N ARG A 26 -21.15 -29.43 10.34
CA ARG A 26 -20.41 -28.18 10.31
C ARG A 26 -20.01 -28.01 8.85
N TRP A 27 -20.72 -27.14 8.14
CA TRP A 27 -20.30 -26.70 6.82
C TRP A 27 -18.92 -26.06 7.02
N MET A 28 -17.87 -26.79 6.67
CA MET A 28 -16.53 -26.24 6.56
C MET A 28 -16.59 -25.19 5.46
N THR A 29 -16.50 -23.92 5.85
CA THR A 29 -16.22 -22.81 4.95
C THR A 29 -14.87 -23.11 4.29
N SER A 30 -14.87 -23.39 2.99
CA SER A 30 -13.61 -23.64 2.27
C SER A 30 -12.91 -22.30 2.09
N SER A 31 -11.87 -21.99 2.88
CA SER A 31 -11.15 -20.71 2.78
C SER A 31 -10.69 -20.45 1.35
N LYS A 32 -11.40 -19.56 0.65
CA LYS A 32 -10.98 -19.04 -0.66
C LYS A 32 -10.04 -17.89 -0.42
N ARG A 33 -8.80 -18.02 -0.90
CA ARG A 33 -7.78 -16.96 -0.78
C ARG A 33 -8.32 -15.66 -1.35
N VAL A 34 -7.83 -14.52 -0.87
CA VAL A 34 -8.06 -13.19 -1.48
C VAL A 34 -7.88 -13.24 -3.02
N GLN A 35 -6.93 -14.06 -3.49
CA GLN A 35 -6.63 -14.35 -4.90
C GLN A 35 -7.81 -14.95 -5.71
N ASP A 36 -8.78 -15.61 -5.08
CA ASP A 36 -9.96 -16.22 -5.72
C ASP A 36 -11.07 -15.20 -6.05
N ARG A 37 -10.82 -13.91 -5.81
CA ARG A 37 -11.70 -12.82 -6.19
C ARG A 37 -11.69 -12.65 -7.72
N SER A 38 -12.74 -13.22 -8.32
CA SER A 38 -12.99 -13.33 -9.77
C SER A 38 -12.43 -12.20 -10.66
N LYS A 39 -11.94 -12.60 -11.85
CA LYS A 39 -11.47 -11.77 -12.97
C LYS A 39 -12.34 -10.52 -13.28
N ASN A 40 -13.61 -10.51 -12.86
CA ASN A 40 -14.60 -9.45 -13.13
C ASN A 40 -14.56 -8.23 -12.17
N LYS A 41 -13.68 -8.23 -11.17
CA LYS A 41 -13.62 -7.19 -10.11
C LYS A 41 -12.33 -6.36 -10.11
N ARG A 42 -11.37 -6.70 -10.97
CA ARG A 42 -10.10 -5.98 -11.10
C ARG A 42 -10.31 -4.65 -11.81
N VAL A 43 -9.74 -3.58 -11.28
CA VAL A 43 -9.66 -2.30 -11.97
C VAL A 43 -8.45 -2.36 -12.87
N HIS A 44 -8.68 -2.80 -14.11
CA HIS A 44 -7.60 -3.07 -15.07
C HIS A 44 -6.61 -1.91 -15.18
N ASP A 45 -7.11 -0.68 -15.18
CA ASP A 45 -6.29 0.52 -15.28
C ASP A 45 -5.28 0.67 -14.13
N LEU A 46 -5.70 0.40 -12.88
CA LEU A 46 -4.82 0.49 -11.71
C LEU A 46 -3.85 -0.70 -11.64
N GLU A 47 -4.19 -1.83 -12.26
CA GLU A 47 -3.24 -2.93 -12.43
C GLU A 47 -2.12 -2.57 -13.42
N ILE A 48 -2.42 -1.85 -14.50
CA ILE A 48 -1.39 -1.32 -15.40
C ILE A 48 -0.45 -0.38 -14.63
N VAL A 49 -1.00 0.50 -13.77
CA VAL A 49 -0.19 1.39 -12.93
C VAL A 49 0.74 0.60 -12.01
N THR A 50 0.23 -0.48 -11.41
CA THR A 50 1.03 -1.37 -10.54
C THR A 50 2.20 -2.00 -11.30
N GLU A 51 1.98 -2.49 -12.52
CA GLU A 51 3.04 -3.09 -13.34
C GLU A 51 4.08 -2.06 -13.81
N LYS A 52 3.62 -0.86 -14.22
CA LYS A 52 4.51 0.27 -14.54
C LYS A 52 5.37 0.64 -13.33
N HIS A 53 4.78 0.75 -12.15
CA HIS A 53 5.48 1.06 -10.90
C HIS A 53 6.56 0.03 -10.58
N LYS A 54 6.24 -1.27 -10.66
CA LYS A 54 7.23 -2.34 -10.46
C LYS A 54 8.42 -2.20 -11.40
N MET A 55 8.16 -1.89 -12.67
CA MET A 55 9.23 -1.72 -13.66
C MET A 55 10.14 -0.54 -13.32
N VAL A 56 9.57 0.61 -12.94
CA VAL A 56 10.34 1.79 -12.50
C VAL A 56 11.18 1.45 -11.30
N MET A 57 10.60 0.87 -10.24
CA MET A 57 11.33 0.60 -9.01
C MET A 57 12.55 -0.30 -9.25
N LYS A 58 12.48 -1.27 -10.18
CA LYS A 58 13.63 -2.09 -10.59
C LYS A 58 14.76 -1.26 -11.19
N ILE A 59 14.42 -0.29 -12.02
CA ILE A 59 15.40 0.58 -12.69
C ILE A 59 16.00 1.57 -11.72
N LEU A 60 15.20 2.16 -10.84
CA LEU A 60 15.70 3.08 -9.83
C LEU A 60 16.60 2.37 -8.82
N HIS A 61 16.35 1.10 -8.54
CA HIS A 61 17.25 0.28 -7.72
C HIS A 61 18.59 0.06 -8.42
N LEU A 62 18.58 -0.22 -9.72
CA LEU A 62 19.80 -0.32 -10.52
C LEU A 62 20.58 1.00 -10.59
N PHE A 63 19.89 2.13 -10.72
CA PHE A 63 20.52 3.44 -10.70
C PHE A 63 21.24 3.71 -9.37
N GLU A 64 20.61 3.37 -8.24
CA GLU A 64 21.24 3.54 -6.93
C GLU A 64 22.46 2.64 -6.75
N ILE A 65 22.39 1.37 -7.16
CA ILE A 65 23.55 0.46 -7.09
C ILE A 65 24.70 1.01 -7.93
N LEU A 66 24.44 1.35 -9.19
CA LEU A 66 25.48 1.83 -10.09
C LEU A 66 26.08 3.15 -9.59
N LYS A 67 25.26 4.08 -9.07
CA LYS A 67 25.73 5.35 -8.48
C LYS A 67 26.62 5.15 -7.25
N SER A 68 26.43 4.06 -6.51
CA SER A 68 27.26 3.75 -5.34
C SER A 68 28.67 3.24 -5.70
N GLU A 69 28.87 2.83 -6.95
CA GLU A 69 30.13 2.27 -7.44
C GLU A 69 31.02 3.35 -8.09
N PRO A 70 32.35 3.20 -8.04
CA PRO A 70 33.25 4.11 -8.74
C PRO A 70 33.02 4.03 -10.26
N GLU A 71 33.04 5.19 -10.93
CA GLU A 71 32.81 5.33 -12.38
C GLU A 71 31.40 4.92 -12.87
N ASN A 72 30.43 4.71 -11.97
CA ASN A 72 29.07 4.27 -12.31
C ASN A 72 29.00 2.89 -13.01
N ILE A 73 29.97 2.02 -12.74
CA ILE A 73 30.11 0.74 -13.42
C ILE A 73 30.35 -0.40 -12.43
N ILE A 74 29.65 -1.53 -12.64
CA ILE A 74 29.75 -2.74 -11.83
C ILE A 74 29.91 -4.02 -12.68
N PRO A 75 30.69 -5.03 -12.24
CA PRO A 75 30.67 -6.34 -12.87
C PRO A 75 29.29 -6.99 -12.75
N LEU A 76 28.82 -7.65 -13.81
CA LEU A 76 27.49 -8.28 -13.82
C LEU A 76 27.33 -9.32 -12.69
N ARG A 77 28.42 -9.98 -12.29
CA ARG A 77 28.46 -10.93 -11.16
C ARG A 77 28.11 -10.27 -9.83
N ASN A 78 28.53 -9.03 -9.61
CA ASN A 78 28.23 -8.29 -8.39
C ASN A 78 26.78 -7.78 -8.45
N LEU A 79 26.34 -7.32 -9.61
CA LEU A 79 24.94 -6.94 -9.81
C LEU A 79 23.96 -8.10 -9.59
N ASP A 80 24.35 -9.32 -9.96
CA ASP A 80 23.58 -10.54 -9.69
C ASP A 80 23.43 -10.85 -8.18
N GLN A 81 24.26 -10.28 -7.30
CA GLN A 81 24.08 -10.40 -5.84
C GLN A 81 22.87 -9.59 -5.35
N HIS A 82 22.54 -8.49 -6.04
CA HIS A 82 21.40 -7.61 -5.74
C HIS A 82 20.09 -8.05 -6.39
N ARG A 83 20.06 -9.25 -6.99
CA ARG A 83 18.93 -9.76 -7.77
C ARG A 83 17.63 -9.90 -6.97
N ARG A 84 17.75 -10.16 -5.66
CA ARG A 84 16.65 -10.18 -4.70
C ARG A 84 15.99 -8.80 -4.57
N GLN A 85 16.80 -7.76 -4.39
CA GLN A 85 16.34 -6.39 -4.24
C GLN A 85 15.73 -5.82 -5.54
N ILE A 86 16.22 -6.26 -6.70
CA ILE A 86 15.67 -5.91 -8.02
C ILE A 86 14.40 -6.73 -8.34
N ASN A 87 13.92 -7.60 -7.43
CA ASN A 87 12.75 -8.47 -7.65
C ASN A 87 12.81 -9.20 -9.00
N LEU A 88 13.97 -9.80 -9.31
CA LEU A 88 14.19 -10.54 -10.55
C LEU A 88 14.47 -12.03 -10.22
N PRO A 89 13.43 -12.86 -10.03
CA PRO A 89 13.60 -14.25 -9.58
C PRO A 89 14.24 -15.16 -10.64
N LYS A 90 14.80 -16.31 -10.22
CA LYS A 90 15.39 -17.30 -11.15
C LYS A 90 14.23 -17.93 -11.93
N PRO A 91 14.33 -18.09 -13.27
CA PRO A 91 15.55 -18.17 -14.10
C PRO A 91 15.95 -16.89 -14.87
N HIS A 92 15.29 -15.74 -14.68
CA HIS A 92 15.45 -14.55 -15.54
C HIS A 92 16.81 -13.83 -15.43
N LYS A 93 17.69 -13.92 -16.42
CA LYS A 93 19.04 -13.32 -16.30
C LYS A 93 18.98 -11.80 -16.24
N ILE A 94 19.81 -11.21 -15.36
CA ILE A 94 19.93 -9.75 -15.26
C ILE A 94 20.46 -9.13 -16.56
N SER A 95 21.33 -9.85 -17.28
CA SER A 95 21.77 -9.48 -18.62
C SER A 95 20.62 -9.26 -19.59
N ASP A 96 19.59 -10.11 -19.51
CA ASP A 96 18.46 -10.07 -20.45
C ASP A 96 17.53 -8.92 -20.09
N PHE A 97 17.40 -8.62 -18.79
CA PHE A 97 16.69 -7.42 -18.31
C PHE A 97 17.40 -6.14 -18.78
N LEU A 98 18.71 -6.01 -18.57
CA LEU A 98 19.48 -4.82 -18.97
C LEU A 98 19.44 -4.62 -20.49
N ARG A 99 19.50 -5.69 -21.28
CA ARG A 99 19.35 -5.64 -22.75
C ARG A 99 17.99 -5.11 -23.22
N LYS A 100 16.94 -5.14 -22.39
CA LYS A 100 15.63 -4.55 -22.72
C LYS A 100 15.64 -3.02 -22.59
N SER A 101 16.63 -2.44 -21.92
CA SER A 101 16.75 -1.00 -21.67
C SER A 101 18.10 -0.44 -22.14
N PRO A 102 18.46 -0.60 -23.43
CA PRO A 102 19.78 -0.21 -23.95
C PRO A 102 20.02 1.31 -23.96
N LYS A 103 18.96 2.11 -23.73
CA LYS A 103 19.07 3.56 -23.61
C LYS A 103 19.43 4.02 -22.19
N LEU A 104 19.43 3.11 -21.23
CA LEU A 104 19.73 3.37 -19.83
C LEU A 104 21.02 2.67 -19.40
N PHE A 105 21.25 1.45 -19.89
CA PHE A 105 22.36 0.61 -19.47
C PHE A 105 23.22 0.17 -20.65
N GLU A 106 24.53 0.19 -20.45
CA GLU A 106 25.54 -0.32 -21.38
C GLU A 106 26.19 -1.58 -20.83
N LEU A 107 26.29 -2.60 -21.68
CA LEU A 107 26.96 -3.85 -21.36
C LEU A 107 28.23 -3.96 -22.20
N TYR A 108 29.38 -4.06 -21.54
CA TYR A 108 30.66 -4.23 -22.21
C TYR A 108 31.40 -5.48 -21.70
N LYS A 109 32.32 -5.98 -22.52
CA LYS A 109 33.18 -7.12 -22.18
C LYS A 109 34.61 -6.65 -22.09
N ASP A 110 35.24 -6.92 -20.95
CA ASP A 110 36.68 -6.72 -20.79
C ASP A 110 37.47 -7.77 -21.60
N THR A 111 38.73 -7.47 -21.87
CA THR A 111 39.76 -8.35 -22.45
C THR A 111 39.86 -9.71 -21.77
N ARG A 112 39.53 -9.77 -20.47
CA ARG A 112 39.49 -11.01 -19.65
C ARG A 112 38.17 -11.78 -19.78
N GLY A 113 37.24 -11.33 -20.61
CA GLY A 113 35.92 -11.95 -20.82
C GLY A 113 34.86 -11.62 -19.76
N VAL A 114 35.16 -10.76 -18.80
CA VAL A 114 34.21 -10.31 -17.77
C VAL A 114 33.20 -9.33 -18.37
N VAL A 115 31.91 -9.54 -18.10
CA VAL A 115 30.85 -8.63 -18.53
C VAL A 115 30.61 -7.59 -17.45
N TRP A 116 30.62 -6.32 -17.84
CA TRP A 116 30.37 -5.17 -16.99
C TRP A 116 29.11 -4.46 -17.43
N CYS A 117 28.48 -3.77 -16.48
CA CYS A 117 27.30 -2.95 -16.67
C CYS A 117 27.63 -1.52 -16.23
N GLY A 118 27.40 -0.55 -17.11
CA GLY A 118 27.49 0.88 -16.81
C GLY A 118 26.20 1.63 -17.12
N MET A 119 26.09 2.85 -16.61
CA MET A 119 25.06 3.79 -17.04
C MET A 119 25.44 4.43 -18.38
N THR A 120 24.44 4.66 -19.24
CA THR A 120 24.59 5.57 -20.40
C THR A 120 24.62 7.03 -19.95
N GLU A 121 25.16 7.95 -20.74
CA GLU A 121 25.07 9.41 -20.51
C GLU A 121 23.63 9.88 -20.22
N LYS A 122 22.64 9.31 -20.94
CA LYS A 122 21.22 9.60 -20.70
C LYS A 122 20.71 9.15 -19.35
N ALA A 123 21.23 8.04 -18.83
CA ALA A 123 20.86 7.56 -17.50
C ALA A 123 21.50 8.44 -16.42
N GLU A 124 22.75 8.87 -16.62
CA GLU A 124 23.41 9.83 -15.73
C GLU A 124 22.65 11.16 -15.68
N ASP A 125 22.22 11.69 -16.83
CA ASP A 125 21.36 12.88 -16.90
C ASP A 125 20.04 12.69 -16.12
N LEU A 126 19.42 11.50 -16.23
CA LEU A 126 18.17 11.20 -15.52
C LEU A 126 18.39 11.13 -14.01
N VAL A 127 19.50 10.54 -13.55
CA VAL A 127 19.84 10.46 -12.12
C VAL A 127 20.10 11.85 -11.56
N LYS A 128 20.82 12.71 -12.31
CA LYS A 128 21.03 14.11 -11.92
C LYS A 128 19.71 14.88 -11.85
N GLU A 129 18.83 14.70 -12.83
CA GLU A 129 17.49 15.30 -12.81
C GLU A 129 16.67 14.82 -11.61
N GLU A 130 16.77 13.55 -11.20
CA GLU A 130 16.11 13.04 -9.99
C GLU A 130 16.59 13.78 -8.74
N GLU A 131 17.90 13.95 -8.57
CA GLU A 131 18.50 14.65 -7.42
C GLU A 131 18.02 16.10 -7.32
N GLU A 132 18.05 16.83 -8.44
CA GLU A 132 17.55 18.20 -8.49
C GLU A 132 16.05 18.29 -8.14
N LEU A 133 15.25 17.30 -8.55
CA LEU A 133 13.83 17.24 -8.23
C LEU A 133 13.58 16.91 -6.75
N ILE A 134 14.37 15.99 -6.17
CA ILE A 134 14.29 15.65 -4.74
C ILE A 134 14.67 16.86 -3.89
N GLU A 135 15.72 17.60 -4.26
CA GLU A 135 16.14 18.82 -3.55
C GLU A 135 15.03 19.89 -3.60
N LYS A 136 14.48 20.16 -4.80
CA LYS A 136 13.38 21.12 -4.98
C LYS A 136 12.11 20.73 -4.21
N ASN A 137 11.85 19.43 -4.05
CA ASN A 137 10.70 18.93 -3.31
C ASN A 137 10.97 18.75 -1.81
N GLY A 138 12.17 19.09 -1.32
CA GLY A 138 12.61 18.86 0.05
C GLY A 138 11.67 19.47 1.10
N GLU A 139 11.27 20.73 0.93
CA GLU A 139 10.37 21.43 1.87
C GLU A 139 9.01 20.74 2.00
N LYS A 140 8.45 20.29 0.88
CA LYS A 140 7.15 19.61 0.86
C LYS A 140 7.25 18.20 1.43
N ALA A 141 8.36 17.49 1.19
CA ALA A 141 8.63 16.23 1.85
C ALA A 141 8.80 16.42 3.37
N ALA A 142 9.41 17.52 3.82
CA ALA A 142 9.50 17.88 5.24
C ALA A 142 8.12 18.20 5.84
N GLU A 143 7.24 18.92 5.13
CA GLU A 143 5.85 19.11 5.52
C GLU A 143 5.15 17.76 5.73
N TYR A 144 5.24 16.84 4.78
CA TYR A 144 4.59 15.53 4.88
C TYR A 144 5.14 14.67 6.02
N VAL A 145 6.45 14.61 6.22
CA VAL A 145 7.05 13.90 7.36
C VAL A 145 6.60 14.53 8.68
N THR A 146 6.54 15.85 8.76
CA THR A 146 6.06 16.56 9.97
C THR A 146 4.60 16.25 10.24
N ARG A 147 3.75 16.26 9.21
CA ARG A 147 2.33 15.91 9.33
C ARG A 147 2.12 14.46 9.75
N MET A 148 2.96 13.53 9.28
CA MET A 148 2.96 12.15 9.79
C MET A 148 3.30 12.11 11.29
N LEU A 149 4.31 12.85 11.74
CA LEU A 149 4.62 12.95 13.17
C LEU A 149 3.44 13.56 13.95
N MET A 150 2.79 14.58 13.42
CA MET A 150 1.61 15.20 14.04
C MET A 150 0.42 14.23 14.17
N MET A 151 0.23 13.31 13.22
CA MET A 151 -0.78 12.25 13.31
C MET A 151 -0.44 11.13 14.30
N SER A 152 0.85 10.93 14.61
CA SER A 152 1.28 9.89 15.53
C SER A 152 0.88 10.20 16.98
N ALA A 153 0.53 9.17 17.75
CA ALA A 153 0.11 9.31 19.15
C ALA A 153 1.21 9.96 20.00
N ASP A 154 2.43 9.43 19.91
CA ASP A 154 3.59 9.89 20.70
C ASP A 154 4.36 11.05 20.04
N LYS A 155 3.87 11.59 18.92
CA LYS A 155 4.58 12.59 18.08
C LYS A 155 5.99 12.14 17.65
N ARG A 156 6.16 10.81 17.54
CA ARG A 156 7.40 10.13 17.23
C ARG A 156 7.17 8.97 16.28
N LEU A 157 8.10 8.76 15.36
CA LEU A 157 8.10 7.64 14.42
C LEU A 157 9.52 7.08 14.29
N ALA A 158 9.66 5.76 14.23
CA ALA A 158 10.95 5.11 14.02
C ALA A 158 11.53 5.48 12.64
N LEU A 159 12.80 5.88 12.60
CA LEU A 159 13.47 6.28 11.35
C LEU A 159 13.55 5.13 10.36
N ASP A 160 13.73 3.90 10.84
CA ASP A 160 13.73 2.71 10.00
C ASP A 160 12.43 2.55 9.23
N LYS A 161 11.31 2.73 9.92
CA LYS A 161 9.98 2.64 9.31
C LYS A 161 9.82 3.69 8.21
N ILE A 162 10.26 4.93 8.45
CA ILE A 162 10.17 6.01 7.45
C ILE A 162 11.04 5.70 6.22
N ALA A 163 12.26 5.20 6.44
CA ALA A 163 13.19 4.89 5.37
C ALA A 163 12.67 3.80 4.41
N HIS A 164 11.84 2.85 4.87
CA HIS A 164 11.29 1.78 4.03
C HIS A 164 10.42 2.30 2.87
N PHE A 165 9.77 3.46 3.01
CA PHE A 165 8.94 4.06 1.96
C PHE A 165 9.52 5.36 1.43
N ARG A 166 10.82 5.62 1.63
CA ARG A 166 11.48 6.85 1.16
C ARG A 166 11.14 7.19 -0.29
N ARG A 167 11.08 6.18 -1.16
CA ARG A 167 10.73 6.35 -2.57
C ARG A 167 9.27 6.75 -2.77
N ASP A 168 8.34 6.22 -1.99
CA ASP A 168 6.92 6.58 -2.11
C ASP A 168 6.68 8.04 -1.70
N PHE A 169 7.54 8.63 -0.87
CA PHE A 169 7.44 10.02 -0.39
C PHE A 169 8.43 10.99 -1.06
N GLY A 170 9.32 10.50 -1.93
CA GLY A 170 10.34 11.34 -2.59
C GLY A 170 11.47 11.79 -1.66
N LEU A 171 11.76 11.01 -0.61
CA LEU A 171 12.88 11.24 0.29
C LEU A 171 14.20 10.73 -0.31
N PRO A 172 15.32 11.43 -0.08
CA PRO A 172 16.61 11.05 -0.64
C PRO A 172 17.18 9.77 0.01
N ILE A 173 18.19 9.16 -0.62
CA ILE A 173 18.81 7.92 -0.14
C ILE A 173 19.52 8.09 1.20
N ASP A 174 20.10 9.27 1.43
CA ASP A 174 20.82 9.67 2.63
C ASP A 174 19.89 10.31 3.69
N PHE A 175 18.57 10.06 3.55
CA PHE A 175 17.52 10.59 4.41
C PHE A 175 17.89 10.51 5.90
N ARG A 176 18.33 9.33 6.35
CA ARG A 176 18.63 9.06 7.77
C ARG A 176 19.81 9.86 8.32
N LYS A 177 20.80 10.16 7.48
CA LYS A 177 22.09 10.71 7.93
C LYS A 177 22.19 12.21 7.80
N TYR A 178 21.63 12.79 6.74
CA TYR A 178 21.79 14.21 6.44
C TYR A 178 20.45 14.94 6.36
N TRP A 179 19.50 14.43 5.57
CA TRP A 179 18.24 15.14 5.31
C TRP A 179 17.42 15.42 6.58
N VAL A 180 17.38 14.47 7.54
CA VAL A 180 16.66 14.63 8.81
C VAL A 180 17.17 15.80 9.68
N HIS A 181 18.39 16.27 9.45
CA HIS A 181 18.99 17.39 10.18
C HIS A 181 18.80 18.74 9.48
N ASN A 182 18.25 18.76 8.25
CA ASN A 182 18.05 19.98 7.48
C ASN A 182 16.84 20.81 7.95
N TYR A 183 15.94 20.23 8.75
CA TYR A 183 14.69 20.86 9.21
C TYR A 183 14.54 20.80 10.75
N PRO A 184 15.52 21.31 11.51
CA PRO A 184 15.54 21.21 12.98
C PRO A 184 14.36 21.93 13.65
N GLU A 185 13.76 22.90 12.98
CA GLU A 185 12.56 23.61 13.44
C GLU A 185 11.30 22.73 13.42
N ASN A 186 11.28 21.69 12.57
CA ASN A 186 10.11 20.83 12.41
C ASN A 186 10.25 19.54 13.23
N PHE A 187 11.40 18.89 13.17
CA PHE A 187 11.64 17.62 13.84
C PHE A 187 13.11 17.40 14.18
N ARG A 188 13.39 16.46 15.09
CA ARG A 188 14.74 16.08 15.51
C ARG A 188 14.88 14.58 15.69
N VAL A 189 16.10 14.08 15.52
CA VAL A 189 16.44 12.69 15.82
C VAL A 189 16.65 12.51 17.32
N VAL A 190 16.00 11.51 17.91
CA VAL A 190 16.09 11.15 19.32
C VAL A 190 16.37 9.66 19.48
N GLN A 191 17.05 9.32 20.57
CA GLN A 191 17.26 7.93 20.98
C GLN A 191 15.95 7.34 21.56
N PRO A 192 15.79 6.01 21.53
CA PRO A 192 14.57 5.37 22.00
C PRO A 192 14.36 5.56 23.50
N PHE A 193 13.10 5.46 23.93
CA PHE A 193 12.75 5.47 25.36
C PHE A 193 13.28 4.24 26.12
N LYS A 194 13.51 3.14 25.40
CA LYS A 194 13.98 1.88 25.98
C LYS A 194 15.49 1.80 25.85
N PRO A 195 16.23 1.58 26.95
CA PRO A 195 17.70 1.55 26.95
C PRO A 195 18.31 0.35 26.19
N HIS A 196 17.50 -0.54 25.63
CA HIS A 196 17.92 -1.73 24.87
C HIS A 196 17.45 -1.73 23.42
N ASP A 197 16.84 -0.64 22.96
CA ASP A 197 16.51 -0.46 21.56
C ASP A 197 17.62 0.38 20.94
N ASP A 198 18.22 -0.08 19.85
CA ASP A 198 19.24 0.67 19.11
C ASP A 198 18.59 1.53 18.00
N SER A 199 17.26 1.49 17.87
CA SER A 199 16.52 2.17 16.80
C SER A 199 16.42 3.67 17.06
N GLU A 200 16.79 4.48 16.06
CA GLU A 200 16.64 5.93 16.11
C GLU A 200 15.20 6.36 15.79
N TYR A 201 14.70 7.38 16.48
CA TYR A 201 13.36 7.92 16.30
C TYR A 201 13.42 9.36 15.81
N LEU A 202 12.44 9.73 14.99
CA LEU A 202 12.19 11.12 14.63
C LEU A 202 11.08 11.66 15.54
N GLU A 203 11.32 12.79 16.20
CA GLU A 203 10.37 13.46 17.10
C GLU A 203 9.97 14.83 16.55
N LEU A 204 8.68 15.16 16.66
CA LEU A 204 8.16 16.49 16.35
C LEU A 204 8.73 17.55 17.31
N VAL A 205 9.26 18.64 16.76
CA VAL A 205 9.76 19.78 17.55
C VAL A 205 8.70 20.86 17.70
N THR A 206 8.12 21.30 16.58
CA THR A 206 7.15 22.40 16.56
C THR A 206 5.84 21.94 15.95
N TRP A 207 4.73 22.16 16.67
CA TRP A 207 3.39 21.98 16.13
C TRP A 207 2.97 23.21 15.33
N ARG A 208 2.76 23.05 14.02
CA ARG A 208 2.25 24.12 13.15
C ARG A 208 0.76 23.90 12.86
N PRO A 209 -0.15 24.77 13.35
CA PRO A 209 -1.59 24.63 13.11
C PRO A 209 -1.97 24.57 11.63
N ASP A 210 -1.31 25.35 10.78
CA ASP A 210 -1.56 25.41 9.32
C ASP A 210 -1.33 24.06 8.60
N TRP A 211 -0.55 23.17 9.22
CA TRP A 211 -0.27 21.81 8.73
C TRP A 211 -1.22 20.76 9.32
N ALA A 212 -1.95 21.10 10.38
CA ALA A 212 -2.92 20.23 11.06
C ALA A 212 -4.29 20.19 10.36
N VAL A 213 -4.30 20.38 9.03
CA VAL A 213 -5.49 20.35 8.18
C VAL A 213 -5.32 19.19 7.21
N THR A 214 -6.30 18.29 7.10
CA THR A 214 -6.20 17.14 6.17
C THR A 214 -6.23 17.58 4.70
N GLU A 215 -5.70 16.76 3.79
CA GLU A 215 -5.81 17.00 2.36
C GLU A 215 -7.29 17.00 1.92
N LEU A 216 -8.12 16.18 2.57
CA LEU A 216 -9.57 16.21 2.35
C LEU A 216 -10.17 17.56 2.77
N GLU A 217 -9.82 18.09 3.95
CA GLU A 217 -10.24 19.42 4.39
C GLU A 217 -9.76 20.51 3.44
N ARG A 218 -8.50 20.47 2.99
CA ARG A 218 -7.95 21.43 2.02
C ARG A 218 -8.72 21.45 0.70
N THR A 219 -9.29 20.33 0.26
CA THR A 219 -10.14 20.31 -0.94
C THR A 219 -11.55 20.84 -0.71
N VAL A 220 -12.10 20.71 0.50
CA VAL A 220 -13.50 21.02 0.81
C VAL A 220 -13.69 22.41 1.44
N LEU A 221 -12.78 22.85 2.31
CA LEU A 221 -12.89 24.12 3.06
C LEU A 221 -12.91 25.36 2.15
N PRO A 222 -12.05 25.48 1.10
CA PRO A 222 -12.11 26.62 0.18
C PRO A 222 -13.43 26.71 -0.58
N ILE A 223 -14.14 25.59 -0.75
CA ILE A 223 -15.42 25.51 -1.47
C ILE A 223 -16.59 25.89 -0.57
N LYS A 224 -16.48 25.65 0.75
CA LYS A 224 -17.61 25.80 1.67
C LYS A 224 -17.61 27.10 2.47
N GLU A 225 -16.46 27.59 2.92
CA GLU A 225 -16.45 28.55 4.03
C GLU A 225 -15.56 29.80 3.82
N GLY A 226 -14.69 29.83 2.80
CA GLY A 226 -13.84 31.00 2.53
C GLY A 226 -12.91 31.41 3.70
N LEU A 227 -12.73 30.50 4.68
CA LEU A 227 -11.94 30.71 5.88
C LEU A 227 -10.45 30.55 5.60
N SER A 228 -9.64 31.37 6.26
CA SER A 228 -8.18 31.23 6.33
C SER A 228 -7.81 30.03 7.19
N PHE A 229 -6.79 29.27 6.77
CA PHE A 229 -6.33 28.07 7.47
C PHE A 229 -5.69 28.36 8.85
N ASP A 230 -5.36 29.62 9.14
CA ASP A 230 -4.60 30.06 10.32
C ASP A 230 -5.36 29.91 11.66
N GLU A 231 -6.69 29.72 11.64
CA GLU A 231 -7.54 29.56 12.84
C GLU A 231 -8.15 28.14 12.96
N HIS A 232 -7.67 27.17 12.16
CA HIS A 232 -8.24 25.83 12.16
C HIS A 232 -7.77 25.00 13.37
N GLU A 233 -8.70 24.63 14.24
CA GLU A 233 -8.45 23.67 15.33
C GLU A 233 -8.86 22.25 14.90
N PRO A 234 -7.93 21.26 14.95
CA PRO A 234 -8.24 19.88 14.61
C PRO A 234 -9.21 19.30 15.65
N GLY A 235 -10.38 18.85 15.20
CA GLY A 235 -11.44 18.37 16.08
C GLY A 235 -12.37 17.35 15.42
N TRP A 236 -13.65 17.40 15.76
CA TRP A 236 -14.67 16.53 15.16
C TRP A 236 -15.08 17.02 13.79
N LEU A 237 -14.92 16.16 12.79
CA LEU A 237 -15.20 16.43 11.38
C LEU A 237 -16.42 15.65 10.90
N SER A 238 -17.16 16.25 9.97
CA SER A 238 -18.32 15.63 9.31
C SER A 238 -18.17 15.68 7.78
N LEU A 239 -16.96 15.35 7.31
CA LEU A 239 -16.63 15.37 5.89
C LEU A 239 -16.93 14.04 5.21
N ALA A 240 -17.37 14.15 3.96
CA ALA A 240 -17.57 13.02 3.07
C ALA A 240 -16.33 12.81 2.20
N PHE A 241 -15.91 11.57 2.05
CA PHE A 241 -14.84 11.17 1.15
C PHE A 241 -15.34 11.15 -0.29
N PRO A 242 -14.57 11.67 -1.27
CA PRO A 242 -14.84 11.47 -2.68
C PRO A 242 -14.96 9.97 -3.00
N LEU A 243 -16.03 9.61 -3.71
CA LEU A 243 -16.29 8.22 -4.09
C LEU A 243 -16.13 8.06 -5.59
N LYS A 244 -15.27 7.12 -6.00
CA LYS A 244 -15.16 6.66 -7.38
C LYS A 244 -15.31 5.14 -7.40
N PHE A 245 -16.41 4.69 -8.00
CA PHE A 245 -16.68 3.27 -8.17
C PHE A 245 -16.23 2.82 -9.56
N PRO A 246 -15.55 1.68 -9.70
CA PRO A 246 -15.22 1.15 -11.01
C PRO A 246 -16.48 0.76 -11.77
N SER A 247 -16.41 0.81 -13.10
CA SER A 247 -17.54 0.53 -14.00
C SER A 247 -18.14 -0.87 -13.82
N SER A 248 -17.36 -1.83 -13.31
CA SER A 248 -17.79 -3.19 -12.96
C SER A 248 -18.65 -3.27 -11.68
N TYR A 249 -18.71 -2.21 -10.87
CA TYR A 249 -19.39 -2.17 -9.57
C TYR A 249 -20.80 -1.56 -9.63
N LYS A 250 -21.44 -1.49 -10.80
CA LYS A 250 -22.79 -0.91 -11.00
C LYS A 250 -23.88 -1.46 -10.06
N LYS A 251 -23.72 -2.67 -9.52
CA LYS A 251 -24.67 -3.30 -8.56
C LYS A 251 -24.58 -2.73 -7.13
N MET A 252 -23.58 -1.90 -6.84
CA MET A 252 -23.31 -1.35 -5.51
C MET A 252 -24.29 -0.23 -5.11
N TYR A 253 -25.08 0.29 -6.07
CA TYR A 253 -26.22 1.18 -5.82
C TYR A 253 -27.24 0.61 -4.81
N ARG A 254 -27.30 -0.72 -4.63
CA ARG A 254 -28.15 -1.37 -3.62
C ARG A 254 -27.76 -1.06 -2.16
N TYR A 255 -26.57 -0.49 -1.93
CA TYR A 255 -26.05 -0.14 -0.60
C TYR A 255 -25.83 1.38 -0.43
N SER A 256 -26.46 2.19 -1.28
CA SER A 256 -26.35 3.65 -1.24
C SER A 256 -26.62 4.22 0.16
N GLY A 257 -27.63 3.72 0.87
CA GLY A 257 -27.97 4.19 2.22
C GLY A 257 -26.86 3.95 3.26
N LYS A 258 -26.19 2.79 3.23
CA LYS A 258 -25.09 2.47 4.17
C LYS A 258 -23.84 3.30 3.89
N ILE A 259 -23.53 3.51 2.60
CA ILE A 259 -22.48 4.42 2.17
C ILE A 259 -22.82 5.85 2.62
N GLU A 260 -24.06 6.29 2.45
CA GLU A 260 -24.53 7.61 2.89
C GLU A 260 -24.43 7.79 4.41
N HIS A 261 -24.83 6.78 5.21
CA HIS A 261 -24.65 6.81 6.67
C HIS A 261 -23.18 6.91 7.07
N PHE A 262 -22.28 6.17 6.41
CA PHE A 262 -20.85 6.30 6.64
C PHE A 262 -20.35 7.70 6.28
N GLN A 263 -20.77 8.25 5.13
CA GLN A 263 -20.37 9.58 4.68
C GLN A 263 -20.83 10.70 5.64
N LYS A 264 -22.04 10.58 6.21
CA LYS A 264 -22.60 11.55 7.16
C LYS A 264 -22.04 11.45 8.59
N ARG A 265 -21.43 10.33 8.96
CA ARG A 265 -20.92 10.08 10.33
C ARG A 265 -19.82 11.07 10.71
N GLN A 266 -19.82 11.53 11.95
CA GLN A 266 -18.73 12.35 12.46
C GLN A 266 -17.51 11.48 12.82
N TYR A 267 -16.32 12.02 12.68
CA TYR A 267 -15.09 11.36 13.07
C TYR A 267 -14.09 12.38 13.56
N LEU A 268 -13.17 11.95 14.41
CA LEU A 268 -12.12 12.81 14.92
C LEU A 268 -11.03 13.01 13.86
N SER A 269 -10.54 14.23 13.68
CA SER A 269 -9.45 14.57 12.75
C SER A 269 -8.21 13.67 12.98
N PRO A 270 -7.48 13.27 11.92
CA PRO A 270 -6.19 12.58 12.04
C PRO A 270 -5.19 13.30 12.94
N TYR A 271 -5.25 14.64 13.01
CA TYR A 271 -4.35 15.48 13.81
C TYR A 271 -4.84 15.74 15.23
N ALA A 272 -6.07 15.36 15.58
CA ALA A 272 -6.60 15.52 16.93
C ALA A 272 -6.23 14.32 17.81
N ASP A 273 -6.20 14.54 19.14
CA ASP A 273 -5.84 13.51 20.11
C ASP A 273 -6.90 12.39 20.19
N ALA A 274 -6.49 11.19 19.81
CA ALA A 274 -7.35 10.00 19.75
C ALA A 274 -7.35 9.17 21.04
N SER A 275 -6.65 9.60 22.10
CA SER A 275 -6.53 8.87 23.36
C SER A 275 -7.88 8.48 24.00
N GLY A 276 -8.91 9.32 23.84
CA GLY A 276 -10.26 9.09 24.35
C GLY A 276 -11.19 8.28 23.43
N LEU A 277 -10.74 7.86 22.24
CA LEU A 277 -11.59 7.21 21.26
C LEU A 277 -11.70 5.70 21.52
N GLN A 278 -12.92 5.20 21.70
CA GLN A 278 -13.17 3.79 21.98
C GLN A 278 -12.80 2.91 20.77
N ALA A 279 -11.85 2.00 20.96
CA ALA A 279 -11.47 1.03 19.94
C ALA A 279 -12.68 0.17 19.52
N GLY A 280 -12.88 0.02 18.21
CA GLY A 280 -14.00 -0.73 17.64
C GLY A 280 -15.30 0.06 17.48
N SER A 281 -15.34 1.33 17.86
CA SER A 281 -16.47 2.20 17.52
C SER A 281 -16.48 2.53 16.02
N LEU A 282 -17.63 2.95 15.50
CA LEU A 282 -17.77 3.31 14.09
C LEU A 282 -17.06 4.64 13.77
N GLU A 283 -16.93 5.52 14.76
CA GLU A 283 -16.15 6.76 14.71
C GLU A 283 -14.65 6.45 14.64
N PHE A 284 -14.20 5.44 15.38
CA PHE A 284 -12.82 4.93 15.33
C PHE A 284 -12.47 4.36 13.96
N ASP A 285 -13.35 3.54 13.39
CA ASP A 285 -13.18 3.00 12.04
C ASP A 285 -13.17 4.11 10.97
N LYS A 286 -14.05 5.11 11.10
CA LYS A 286 -14.07 6.25 10.16
C LYS A 286 -12.82 7.12 10.29
N ARG A 287 -12.30 7.34 11.50
CA ARG A 287 -11.00 8.02 11.71
C ARG A 287 -9.87 7.23 11.07
N ALA A 288 -9.84 5.90 11.19
CA ALA A 288 -8.81 5.09 10.56
C ALA A 288 -8.84 5.22 9.02
N VAL A 289 -10.02 5.28 8.41
CA VAL A 289 -10.18 5.59 6.98
C VAL A 289 -9.62 6.98 6.65
N ALA A 290 -9.89 8.00 7.49
CA ALA A 290 -9.33 9.34 7.31
C ALA A 290 -7.80 9.37 7.40
N VAL A 291 -7.20 8.66 8.37
CA VAL A 291 -5.74 8.53 8.52
C VAL A 291 -5.12 7.86 7.31
N MET A 292 -5.70 6.75 6.82
CA MET A 292 -5.20 6.07 5.62
C MET A 292 -5.33 6.94 4.37
N HIS A 293 -6.44 7.69 4.26
CA HIS A 293 -6.65 8.64 3.16
C HIS A 293 -5.59 9.75 3.20
N GLU A 294 -5.34 10.32 4.37
CA GLU A 294 -4.33 11.35 4.58
C GLU A 294 -2.92 10.85 4.25
N LEU A 295 -2.55 9.67 4.77
CA LEU A 295 -1.22 9.09 4.55
C LEU A 295 -0.98 8.74 3.07
N LEU A 296 -1.98 8.18 2.39
CA LEU A 296 -1.90 7.94 0.94
C LEU A 296 -1.85 9.25 0.16
N SER A 297 -2.46 10.32 0.67
CA SER A 297 -2.40 11.64 0.05
C SER A 297 -1.02 12.27 0.12
N PHE A 298 -0.10 11.78 0.96
CA PHE A 298 1.29 12.23 0.97
C PHE A 298 2.18 11.50 -0.04
N THR A 299 1.81 10.28 -0.43
CA THR A 299 2.63 9.52 -1.37
C THR A 299 2.56 10.15 -2.77
N LEU A 300 3.67 10.06 -3.50
CA LEU A 300 3.82 10.65 -4.83
C LEU A 300 2.76 10.13 -5.81
N GLU A 301 2.52 8.82 -5.77
CA GLU A 301 1.57 8.14 -6.65
C GLU A 301 0.19 7.93 -6.02
N LYS A 302 -0.08 8.41 -4.80
CA LYS A 302 -1.35 8.13 -4.09
C LYS A 302 -1.64 6.62 -3.94
N ARG A 303 -0.55 5.87 -3.83
CA ARG A 303 -0.46 4.42 -3.69
C ARG A 303 0.51 4.09 -2.58
N LEU A 304 0.27 2.99 -1.85
CA LEU A 304 1.21 2.42 -0.88
C LEU A 304 1.03 0.91 -0.79
N VAL A 305 2.08 0.19 -0.38
CA VAL A 305 1.96 -1.24 -0.02
C VAL A 305 1.19 -1.35 1.30
N THR A 306 0.27 -2.30 1.41
CA THR A 306 -0.60 -2.43 2.60
C THR A 306 0.17 -2.77 3.87
N ASP A 307 1.28 -3.50 3.74
CA ASP A 307 2.13 -3.90 4.87
C ASP A 307 2.73 -2.67 5.58
N TYR A 308 2.99 -1.60 4.83
CA TYR A 308 3.47 -0.37 5.44
C TYR A 308 2.38 0.30 6.30
N LEU A 309 1.12 0.24 5.88
CA LEU A 309 0.01 0.72 6.72
C LEU A 309 -0.12 -0.08 8.02
N THR A 310 0.08 -1.39 7.96
CA THR A 310 0.01 -2.24 9.15
C THR A 310 1.18 -2.00 10.10
N HIS A 311 2.36 -1.64 9.58
CA HIS A 311 3.54 -1.30 10.39
C HIS A 311 3.38 -0.02 11.22
N PHE A 312 2.56 0.95 10.77
CA PHE A 312 2.24 2.19 11.51
C PHE A 312 0.97 2.14 12.33
N ARG A 313 0.35 0.96 12.42
CA ARG A 313 -0.96 0.81 13.05
C ARG A 313 -0.99 1.31 14.49
N ARG A 314 0.07 1.06 15.26
CA ARG A 314 0.15 1.48 16.67
C ARG A 314 0.34 2.99 16.77
N GLU A 315 1.26 3.53 15.98
CA GLU A 315 1.62 4.94 15.97
C GLU A 315 0.44 5.83 15.56
N PHE A 316 -0.34 5.44 14.56
CA PHE A 316 -1.52 6.23 14.13
C PHE A 316 -2.83 5.83 14.80
N THR A 317 -2.79 4.94 15.79
CA THR A 317 -3.97 4.46 16.54
C THR A 317 -5.05 3.88 15.61
N MET A 318 -4.67 2.87 14.82
CA MET A 318 -5.55 2.21 13.84
C MET A 318 -6.00 0.80 14.29
N PRO A 319 -7.17 0.32 13.80
CA PRO A 319 -7.68 -1.03 14.09
C PRO A 319 -6.75 -2.15 13.63
N GLN A 320 -6.81 -3.32 14.29
CA GLN A 320 -6.03 -4.51 13.88
C GLN A 320 -6.38 -4.99 12.47
N LYS A 321 -7.66 -4.95 12.09
CA LYS A 321 -8.17 -5.50 10.82
C LYS A 321 -8.20 -4.44 9.70
N LEU A 322 -7.06 -3.80 9.41
CA LEU A 322 -6.95 -2.75 8.38
C LEU A 322 -7.41 -3.21 6.99
N MET A 323 -7.02 -4.42 6.57
CA MET A 323 -7.42 -4.95 5.26
C MET A 323 -8.95 -5.05 5.11
N ARG A 324 -9.65 -5.39 6.19
CA ARG A 324 -11.12 -5.42 6.21
C ARG A 324 -11.72 -4.02 5.96
N LEU A 325 -11.11 -2.97 6.50
CA LEU A 325 -11.55 -1.59 6.24
C LEU A 325 -11.30 -1.16 4.79
N LEU A 326 -10.11 -1.42 4.26
CA LEU A 326 -9.77 -1.12 2.87
C LEU A 326 -10.78 -1.77 1.89
N LEU A 327 -11.10 -3.04 2.13
CA LEU A 327 -12.04 -3.81 1.31
C LEU A 327 -13.51 -3.47 1.57
N LYS A 328 -13.85 -2.90 2.73
CA LYS A 328 -15.20 -2.39 3.03
C LYS A 328 -15.48 -1.09 2.27
N HIS A 329 -14.45 -0.26 2.09
CA HIS A 329 -14.54 1.09 1.52
C HIS A 329 -14.01 1.18 0.08
N LEU A 330 -14.47 0.28 -0.79
CA LEU A 330 -14.03 0.16 -2.20
C LEU A 330 -14.30 1.38 -3.10
N GLY A 331 -15.15 2.31 -2.64
CA GLY A 331 -15.36 3.58 -3.35
C GLY A 331 -14.27 4.61 -3.08
N ILE A 332 -13.54 4.47 -1.97
CA ILE A 332 -12.44 5.35 -1.56
C ILE A 332 -11.11 4.70 -1.95
N PHE A 333 -10.95 3.42 -1.62
CA PHE A 333 -9.73 2.67 -1.85
C PHE A 333 -9.89 1.59 -2.90
N TYR A 334 -8.82 1.32 -3.64
CA TYR A 334 -8.67 0.09 -4.41
C TYR A 334 -7.48 -0.69 -3.89
N VAL A 335 -7.63 -2.00 -3.72
CA VAL A 335 -6.55 -2.91 -3.32
C VAL A 335 -6.19 -3.78 -4.52
N SER A 336 -5.01 -3.56 -5.08
CA SER A 336 -4.41 -4.41 -6.11
C SER A 336 -3.80 -5.66 -5.49
N GLU A 337 -4.09 -6.79 -6.11
CA GLU A 337 -3.55 -8.11 -5.80
C GLU A 337 -2.42 -8.52 -6.76
N ARG A 338 -1.96 -7.59 -7.61
CA ARG A 338 -0.89 -7.88 -8.56
C ARG A 338 0.46 -7.86 -7.86
N GLY A 339 1.05 -9.05 -7.73
CA GLY A 339 2.39 -9.28 -7.18
C GLY A 339 2.32 -9.96 -5.82
N LYS A 340 3.46 -10.10 -5.14
CA LYS A 340 3.53 -10.75 -3.83
C LYS A 340 2.80 -9.99 -2.72
N ARG A 341 2.86 -8.66 -2.75
CA ARG A 341 2.30 -7.77 -1.71
C ARG A 341 1.13 -6.96 -2.27
N PHE A 342 0.10 -6.76 -1.46
CA PHE A 342 -1.04 -5.94 -1.84
C PHE A 342 -0.64 -4.46 -1.88
N SER A 343 -1.13 -3.74 -2.89
CA SER A 343 -0.98 -2.29 -3.00
C SER A 343 -2.35 -1.62 -2.90
N VAL A 344 -2.47 -0.62 -2.04
CA VAL A 344 -3.67 0.19 -1.91
C VAL A 344 -3.50 1.51 -2.67
N PHE A 345 -4.57 1.95 -3.31
CA PHE A 345 -4.67 3.19 -4.09
C PHE A 345 -5.82 4.05 -3.58
N LEU A 346 -5.67 5.37 -3.72
CA LEU A 346 -6.80 6.31 -3.62
C LEU A 346 -7.54 6.40 -4.95
N ASN A 347 -8.80 5.97 -5.00
CA ASN A 347 -9.56 5.98 -6.25
C ASN A 347 -9.78 7.38 -6.81
N GLU A 348 -9.98 8.36 -5.93
CA GLU A 348 -10.22 9.76 -6.31
C GLU A 348 -9.02 10.40 -7.01
N ALA A 349 -7.80 9.89 -6.80
CA ALA A 349 -6.58 10.46 -7.33
C ALA A 349 -6.32 10.08 -8.79
N TYR A 350 -7.03 9.09 -9.32
CA TYR A 350 -6.76 8.51 -10.63
C TYR A 350 -7.93 8.71 -11.58
N ASP A 351 -7.62 8.99 -12.85
CA ASP A 351 -8.55 8.87 -13.96
C ASP A 351 -8.07 7.81 -14.96
N GLY A 352 -8.76 6.67 -14.95
CA GLY A 352 -8.25 5.46 -15.59
C GLY A 352 -6.89 5.07 -15.00
N SER A 353 -5.86 5.02 -15.86
CA SER A 353 -4.49 4.64 -15.48
C SER A 353 -3.57 5.83 -15.23
N GLU A 354 -4.11 7.05 -15.28
CA GLU A 354 -3.35 8.29 -15.15
C GLU A 354 -3.66 8.97 -13.80
N LEU A 355 -2.63 9.45 -13.12
CA LEU A 355 -2.78 10.23 -11.90
C LEU A 355 -3.21 11.66 -12.24
N ILE A 356 -4.25 12.17 -11.57
CA ILE A 356 -4.87 13.47 -11.88
C ILE A 356 -3.90 14.63 -11.59
N LYS A 357 -3.30 14.64 -10.38
CA LYS A 357 -2.31 15.64 -9.96
C LYS A 357 -0.94 14.98 -9.85
N LYS A 358 -0.12 15.14 -10.89
CA LYS A 358 1.23 14.56 -10.96
C LYS A 358 2.24 15.46 -10.28
N ASP A 359 3.00 14.88 -9.36
CA ASP A 359 4.21 15.50 -8.83
C ASP A 359 5.33 15.46 -9.89
N PRO A 360 6.25 16.44 -9.95
CA PRO A 360 7.40 16.41 -10.86
C PRO A 360 8.18 15.09 -10.82
N LEU A 361 8.32 14.46 -9.64
CA LEU A 361 8.98 13.16 -9.51
C LEU A 361 8.20 12.03 -10.21
N VAL A 362 6.87 12.09 -10.23
CA VAL A 362 6.05 11.10 -10.96
C VAL A 362 6.23 11.27 -12.47
N VAL A 363 6.23 12.51 -12.96
CA VAL A 363 6.48 12.81 -14.38
C VAL A 363 7.88 12.33 -14.80
N TRP A 364 8.86 12.50 -13.91
CA TRP A 364 10.21 11.97 -14.12
C TRP A 364 10.24 10.44 -14.17
N ARG A 365 9.52 9.73 -13.28
CA ARG A 365 9.38 8.26 -13.35
C ARG A 365 8.77 7.79 -14.67
N GLU A 366 7.75 8.49 -15.16
CA GLU A 366 7.17 8.23 -16.47
C GLU A 366 8.19 8.46 -17.60
N LYS A 367 9.04 9.49 -17.47
CA LYS A 367 10.16 9.73 -18.40
C LYS A 367 11.15 8.58 -18.40
N VAL A 368 11.54 8.05 -17.24
CA VAL A 368 12.41 6.87 -17.11
C VAL A 368 11.78 5.66 -17.80
N LEU A 369 10.48 5.40 -17.60
CA LEU A 369 9.77 4.29 -18.24
C LEU A 369 9.84 4.32 -19.77
N ARG A 370 9.82 5.50 -20.39
CA ARG A 370 9.92 5.63 -21.86
C ARG A 370 11.24 5.13 -22.44
N PHE A 371 12.26 4.96 -21.60
CA PHE A 371 13.57 4.46 -21.99
C PHE A 371 13.75 2.95 -21.74
N VAL A 372 12.80 2.33 -21.03
CA VAL A 372 12.60 0.89 -20.93
C VAL A 372 11.91 0.44 -22.21
N GLY A 373 12.23 -0.76 -22.73
CA GLY A 373 11.83 -1.24 -24.06
C GLY A 373 10.44 -0.78 -24.54
N HIS A 374 10.28 -0.34 -25.78
CA HIS A 374 10.21 -1.27 -26.91
C HIS A 374 11.21 -0.93 -28.02
N ARG A 375 12.03 -1.93 -28.37
CA ARG A 375 12.70 -2.00 -29.68
C ARG A 375 11.60 -1.85 -30.74
N GLY A 376 11.73 -0.84 -31.60
CA GLY A 376 10.67 -0.42 -32.51
C GLY A 376 10.01 -1.58 -33.27
N LYS A 377 8.77 -1.88 -32.89
CA LYS A 377 7.73 -2.21 -33.86
C LYS A 377 6.74 -1.05 -33.83
N ASN A 378 6.93 -0.17 -34.79
CA ASN A 378 5.97 0.76 -35.37
C ASN A 378 5.37 1.85 -34.48
N LYS A 379 5.85 3.08 -34.74
CA LYS A 379 5.00 4.28 -34.76
C LYS A 379 3.74 4.00 -35.61
N LYS A 380 2.65 3.54 -35.01
CA LYS A 380 1.29 3.79 -35.50
C LYS A 380 0.38 3.95 -34.30
N LYS A 381 -0.12 5.18 -34.14
CA LYS A 381 -1.32 5.61 -33.42
C LYS A 381 -1.61 4.99 -32.05
N ILE A 382 -1.78 5.87 -31.07
CA ILE A 382 -2.55 5.67 -29.84
C ILE A 382 -3.67 4.63 -30.03
N GLY A 383 -3.56 3.50 -29.32
CA GLY A 383 -4.62 2.53 -29.01
C GLY A 383 -4.74 1.25 -29.87
N SER A 384 -4.35 0.10 -29.33
CA SER A 384 -5.23 -1.07 -29.12
C SER A 384 -4.63 -2.00 -28.04
N PHE A 385 -5.52 -2.75 -27.39
CA PHE A 385 -5.41 -3.37 -26.06
C PHE A 385 -5.17 -4.89 -26.11
N GLU A 386 -4.94 -5.44 -27.31
CA GLU A 386 -4.90 -6.90 -27.52
C GLU A 386 -3.52 -7.52 -27.23
N ASP A 387 -2.45 -6.71 -27.17
CA ASP A 387 -1.08 -7.22 -26.95
C ASP A 387 -0.79 -7.71 -25.51
N PHE A 388 -1.71 -7.53 -24.55
CA PHE A 388 -1.60 -8.09 -23.21
C PHE A 388 -2.46 -9.36 -23.00
N ALA A 389 -3.30 -9.74 -23.97
CA ALA A 389 -4.15 -10.92 -23.86
C ALA A 389 -3.44 -12.21 -24.30
N ASP A 390 -2.44 -12.12 -25.18
CA ASP A 390 -1.69 -13.27 -25.71
C ASP A 390 -0.53 -13.74 -24.80
N GLU A 391 -0.42 -13.20 -23.58
CA GLU A 391 0.56 -13.65 -22.57
C GLU A 391 -0.01 -14.60 -21.51
N GLU A 392 -1.18 -15.23 -21.72
CA GLU A 392 -1.66 -16.31 -20.82
C GLU A 392 -0.72 -17.54 -20.87
N ASN A 393 0.17 -17.65 -21.87
CA ASN A 393 1.22 -18.68 -21.94
C ASN A 393 2.61 -18.22 -21.40
N ASN A 394 2.71 -16.94 -21.02
CA ASN A 394 3.87 -16.33 -20.36
C ASN A 394 3.61 -16.13 -18.85
N GLU A 395 2.61 -16.82 -18.28
CA GLU A 395 2.26 -16.74 -16.85
C GLU A 395 3.36 -17.28 -15.91
N ALA A 396 4.45 -17.83 -16.47
CA ALA A 396 5.70 -18.11 -15.75
C ALA A 396 6.62 -16.88 -15.54
N LEU A 397 6.32 -15.70 -16.09
CA LEU A 397 7.17 -14.50 -16.05
C LEU A 397 7.08 -13.65 -14.76
N LEU A 398 6.10 -13.91 -13.88
CA LEU A 398 5.83 -13.05 -12.71
C LEU A 398 5.38 -13.84 -11.46
N GLY A 399 5.63 -15.16 -11.42
CA GLY A 399 4.97 -16.08 -10.48
C GLY A 399 5.86 -16.81 -9.47
N SER A 400 7.02 -16.27 -9.07
CA SER A 400 7.81 -16.88 -8.00
C SER A 400 8.64 -15.85 -7.26
N ASP A 401 7.99 -15.15 -6.33
CA ASP A 401 8.65 -14.19 -5.44
C ASP A 401 8.96 -14.87 -4.09
N CYS A 402 10.11 -15.53 -4.00
CA CYS A 402 10.86 -15.59 -2.75
C CYS A 402 11.41 -14.16 -2.55
N GLU A 403 11.15 -13.42 -1.47
CA GLU A 403 11.76 -13.65 -0.16
C GLU A 403 11.09 -12.76 0.92
N GLU A 404 11.36 -13.10 2.17
CA GLU A 404 11.22 -12.26 3.37
C GLU A 404 12.60 -11.74 3.79
N GLU A 405 12.57 -10.77 4.71
CA GLU A 405 13.63 -10.28 5.60
C GLU A 405 14.72 -9.35 5.00
N ASP A 406 14.41 -8.05 5.00
CA ASP A 406 15.40 -7.05 5.44
C ASP A 406 15.57 -7.20 6.97
N GLN A 407 16.35 -8.18 7.42
CA GLN A 407 16.89 -8.20 8.77
C GLN A 407 18.22 -7.42 8.78
N LEU A 408 18.16 -6.14 9.13
CA LEU A 408 19.19 -5.59 10.00
C LEU A 408 18.78 -6.00 11.41
N GLN A 409 19.69 -6.66 12.13
CA GLN A 409 19.46 -7.27 13.44
C GLN A 409 18.85 -6.27 14.43
N ILE A 410 17.60 -6.48 14.81
CA ILE A 410 17.04 -5.96 16.06
C ILE A 410 16.96 -7.18 16.97
N GLU A 411 17.79 -7.22 18.01
CA GLU A 411 17.66 -8.26 19.02
C GLU A 411 16.28 -8.14 19.70
N PRO A 412 15.53 -9.24 19.86
CA PRO A 412 14.27 -9.19 20.57
C PRO A 412 14.56 -9.10 22.07
N LEU A 413 14.22 -7.97 22.68
CA LEU A 413 14.14 -7.87 24.12
C LEU A 413 13.09 -8.88 24.62
N GLU A 414 13.57 -9.93 25.27
CA GLU A 414 12.77 -10.95 25.94
C GLU A 414 11.83 -10.29 26.96
N ASN A 415 10.53 -10.23 26.68
CA ASN A 415 9.45 -10.77 27.52
C ASN A 415 8.08 -10.49 26.88
N ASP A 416 7.57 -11.42 26.08
CA ASP A 416 6.33 -12.13 26.35
C ASP A 416 6.06 -13.10 25.19
N ARG A 417 5.74 -14.35 25.53
CA ARG A 417 5.49 -15.43 24.58
C ARG A 417 4.31 -15.10 23.67
N LEU A 418 4.58 -14.60 22.46
CA LEU A 418 3.55 -14.45 21.41
C LEU A 418 3.55 -15.68 20.50
N SER A 419 2.95 -16.76 20.98
CA SER A 419 2.47 -17.85 20.13
C SER A 419 1.14 -17.42 19.49
N CYS A 420 1.16 -16.57 18.47
CA CYS A 420 -0.04 -16.23 17.71
C CYS A 420 0.29 -16.03 16.22
N LEU A 421 0.83 -17.07 15.58
CA LEU A 421 0.51 -17.34 14.19
C LEU A 421 -0.66 -18.33 14.20
N GLU A 422 -1.84 -17.83 14.54
CA GLU A 422 -3.05 -18.46 14.03
C GLU A 422 -3.25 -17.87 12.64
N ASP A 423 -2.97 -18.68 11.62
CA ASP A 423 -3.55 -18.56 10.29
C ASP A 423 -5.08 -18.66 10.44
N ASP A 424 -5.72 -17.55 10.81
CA ASP A 424 -7.16 -17.38 10.67
C ASP A 424 -7.42 -16.66 9.35
N ASP A 425 -7.31 -17.45 8.28
CA ASP A 425 -7.71 -17.13 6.90
C ASP A 425 -9.25 -17.11 6.80
N SER A 426 -9.91 -16.40 7.73
CA SER A 426 -11.36 -16.31 7.80
C SER A 426 -11.88 -15.32 6.75
N GLU A 427 -12.67 -15.91 5.85
CA GLU A 427 -13.34 -15.31 4.71
C GLU A 427 -14.16 -14.07 5.11
N MET A 428 -14.22 -13.10 4.19
CA MET A 428 -15.48 -12.41 3.96
C MET A 428 -15.77 -12.47 2.47
N GLU A 429 -16.71 -13.32 2.08
CA GLU A 429 -17.33 -13.23 0.76
C GLU A 429 -17.81 -11.79 0.52
N ILE A 430 -17.94 -11.30 -0.72
CA ILE A 430 -18.58 -9.98 -0.91
C ILE A 430 -20.00 -9.98 -0.36
N GLU A 431 -20.65 -11.14 -0.27
CA GLU A 431 -21.91 -11.31 0.45
C GLU A 431 -21.76 -11.14 1.97
N GLU A 432 -20.60 -11.46 2.54
CA GLU A 432 -20.21 -11.17 3.93
C GLU A 432 -19.63 -9.76 4.14
N VAL A 433 -18.96 -9.13 3.16
CA VAL A 433 -18.70 -7.69 3.14
C VAL A 433 -20.03 -6.92 3.10
N CYS A 434 -21.04 -7.47 2.42
CA CYS A 434 -22.41 -6.98 2.45
C CYS A 434 -23.12 -7.26 3.79
N ARG A 435 -22.84 -8.39 4.48
CA ARG A 435 -23.30 -8.68 5.86
C ARG A 435 -22.52 -7.92 6.94
N ALA A 436 -21.30 -7.47 6.69
CA ALA A 436 -20.47 -6.65 7.59
C ALA A 436 -20.98 -5.21 7.75
N TYR A 437 -22.12 -4.92 7.14
CA TYR A 437 -22.93 -3.74 7.37
C TYR A 437 -24.26 -4.06 8.09
N ASN A 438 -24.44 -5.28 8.60
CA ASN A 438 -25.64 -5.68 9.35
C ASN A 438 -25.42 -5.71 10.87
N ASP A 439 -24.21 -5.41 11.33
CA ASP A 439 -23.89 -5.21 12.76
C ASP A 439 -23.35 -3.80 12.99
#